data_AF-A7HJH1-F1
#
_entry.id   AF-A7HJH1-F1
#
_cell.length_a   1.000
_cell.length_b   1.000
_cell.length_c   1.000
_cell.angle_alpha   90.00
_cell.angle_beta   90.00
_cell.angle_gamma   90.00
#
_symmetry.space_group_name_H-M   'P 1'
#
loop_
_entity.id
_entity.type
_entity.pdbx_description
1 polymer ?
#
loop_
_entity_poly.entity_id
_entity_poly.type
_entity_poly.pdbx_seq_one_letter_code
_entity_poly.pdbx_strand_id
1 'polypeptide(L)'
;MSGNVYINENTSFEKIAEYFPYLIQPLLEKGIKVIVCGDVKWGTIGEEIEKMGLKKEDILKELNEIAQKNGGPVRSLKLDL
;
A
#
# COMPACT_ATOMS: atom_id res chain seq x y z
N MET A 1 11.57 20.40 -3.13
CA MET A 1 10.21 19.92 -3.43
C MET A 1 9.83 18.92 -2.36
N SER A 2 8.92 19.26 -1.45
CA SER A 2 8.42 18.30 -0.47
C SER A 2 7.31 17.48 -1.13
N GLY A 3 7.68 16.47 -1.91
CA GLY A 3 6.73 15.48 -2.40
C GLY A 3 6.19 14.70 -1.20
N ASN A 4 4.89 14.75 -0.96
CA ASN A 4 4.30 13.95 0.11
C ASN A 4 4.44 12.46 -0.24
N VAL A 5 5.22 11.76 0.59
CA VAL A 5 5.34 10.30 0.56
C VAL A 5 4.22 9.75 1.43
N TYR A 6 3.24 9.13 0.80
CA TYR A 6 2.11 8.48 1.46
C TYR A 6 2.45 7.05 1.91
N ILE A 7 3.20 6.33 1.09
CA ILE A 7 3.58 4.92 1.30
C ILE A 7 5.10 4.82 1.40
N ASN A 8 5.58 4.11 2.41
CA ASN A 8 7.00 3.82 2.60
C ASN A 8 7.19 2.34 2.97
N GLU A 9 8.44 1.91 3.08
CA GLU A 9 8.77 0.51 3.41
C GLU A 9 8.20 0.05 4.77
N ASN A 10 8.02 0.98 5.71
CA ASN A 10 7.44 0.73 7.03
C ASN A 10 5.90 0.79 7.02
N THR A 11 5.27 0.99 5.87
CA THR A 11 3.82 1.07 5.76
C THR A 11 3.23 -0.32 5.82
N SER A 12 2.39 -0.55 6.84
CA SER A 12 1.68 -1.81 7.03
C SER A 12 0.62 -2.02 5.97
N PHE A 13 0.37 -3.29 5.62
CA PHE A 13 -0.71 -3.67 4.71
C PHE A 13 -2.09 -3.25 5.24
N GLU A 14 -2.31 -3.27 6.55
CA GLU A 14 -3.52 -2.74 7.20
C GLU A 14 -3.78 -1.28 6.82
N LYS A 15 -2.74 -0.45 6.91
CA LYS A 15 -2.83 0.96 6.53
C LYS A 15 -3.11 1.13 5.05
N ILE A 16 -2.55 0.27 4.19
CA ILE A 16 -2.85 0.28 2.77
C ILE A 16 -4.31 -0.12 2.55
N ALA A 17 -4.81 -1.18 3.18
CA ALA A 17 -6.18 -1.62 2.99
C ALA A 17 -7.21 -0.60 3.52
N GLU A 18 -6.91 0.06 4.63
CA GLU A 18 -7.80 1.03 5.26
C GLU A 18 -7.80 2.40 4.56
N TYR A 19 -6.63 2.93 4.21
CA TYR A 19 -6.49 4.28 3.67
C TYR A 19 -6.22 4.33 2.17
N PHE A 20 -5.74 3.24 1.58
CA PHE A 20 -5.32 3.16 0.18
C PHE A 20 -5.82 1.86 -0.51
N PRO A 21 -7.11 1.49 -0.39
CA PRO A 21 -7.64 0.25 -0.95
C PRO A 21 -7.44 0.14 -2.47
N TYR A 22 -7.34 1.28 -3.17
CA TYR A 22 -7.03 1.33 -4.59
C TYR A 22 -5.59 0.85 -4.93
N LEU A 23 -4.68 0.82 -3.96
CA LEU A 23 -3.33 0.26 -4.13
C LEU A 23 -3.31 -1.26 -4.01
N ILE A 24 -4.37 -1.90 -3.52
CA ILE A 24 -4.44 -3.36 -3.38
C ILE A 24 -4.36 -4.04 -4.76
N GLN A 25 -5.08 -3.51 -5.76
CA GLN A 25 -5.04 -4.02 -7.13
C GLN A 25 -3.62 -4.02 -7.75
N PRO A 26 -2.92 -2.88 -7.85
CA PRO A 26 -1.58 -2.86 -8.45
C PRO A 26 -0.56 -3.68 -7.65
N LEU A 27 -0.72 -3.79 -6.33
CA LEU A 27 0.10 -4.70 -5.52
C LEU A 27 -0.15 -6.16 -5.90
N LEU A 28 -1.42 -6.54 -6.05
CA LEU A 28 -1.81 -7.89 -6.43
C LEU A 28 -1.30 -8.25 -7.84
N GLU A 29 -1.33 -7.31 -8.79
CA GLU A 29 -0.78 -7.50 -10.13
C GLU A 29 0.74 -7.77 -10.12
N LYS A 30 1.46 -7.21 -9.14
CA LYS A 30 2.88 -7.51 -8.91
C LYS A 30 3.11 -8.80 -8.11
N GLY A 31 2.05 -9.49 -7.69
CA GLY A 31 2.10 -10.71 -6.87
C GLY A 31 2.08 -10.45 -5.36
N ILE A 32 1.97 -9.20 -4.92
CA ILE A 32 1.95 -8.80 -3.50
C ILE A 32 0.51 -8.88 -2.98
N LYS A 33 0.22 -9.93 -2.22
CA LYS A 33 -1.11 -10.14 -1.63
C LYS A 33 -1.26 -9.33 -0.35
N VAL A 34 -2.07 -8.27 -0.42
CA VAL A 34 -2.46 -7.45 0.75
C VAL A 34 -3.52 -8.16 1.59
N ILE A 35 -4.44 -8.89 0.96
CA ILE A 35 -5.50 -9.66 1.63
C ILE A 35 -5.20 -11.15 1.46
N VAL A 36 -5.19 -11.88 2.57
CA VAL A 36 -4.94 -13.33 2.62
C VAL A 36 -6.05 -13.98 3.43
N CYS A 37 -6.74 -14.96 2.84
CA CYS A 37 -7.83 -15.69 3.49
C CYS A 37 -9.01 -14.83 4.00
N GLY A 38 -9.23 -13.64 3.40
CA GLY A 38 -10.30 -12.72 3.81
C GLY A 38 -9.87 -11.65 4.81
N ASP A 39 -8.65 -11.75 5.36
CA ASP A 39 -8.08 -10.80 6.29
C ASP A 39 -6.90 -10.04 5.69
N VAL A 40 -6.66 -8.83 6.21
CA VAL A 40 -5.49 -8.06 5.80
C VAL A 40 -4.23 -8.71 6.36
N LYS A 41 -3.24 -8.89 5.51
CA LYS A 41 -1.96 -9.46 5.88
C LYS A 41 -1.28 -8.61 6.96
N TRP A 42 -0.67 -9.27 7.94
CA TRP A 42 0.16 -8.60 8.93
C TRP A 42 1.60 -8.46 8.43
N GLY A 43 2.17 -7.27 8.62
CA GLY A 43 3.52 -6.93 8.19
C GLY A 43 3.57 -5.68 7.32
N THR A 44 4.79 -5.35 6.87
CA THR A 44 5.06 -4.16 6.08
C THR A 44 5.27 -4.49 4.61
N ILE A 45 4.92 -3.53 3.75
CA ILE A 45 5.14 -3.69 2.32
C ILE A 45 6.63 -3.83 1.97
N GLY A 46 7.51 -3.15 2.69
CA GLY A 46 8.95 -3.19 2.47
C GLY A 46 9.52 -4.59 2.64
N GLU A 47 9.18 -5.25 3.75
CA GLU A 47 9.62 -6.62 4.02
C GLU A 47 9.10 -7.61 2.96
N GLU A 48 7.85 -7.44 2.50
CA GLU A 48 7.29 -8.34 1.50
C GLU A 48 7.98 -8.22 0.15
N ILE A 49 8.21 -6.98 -0.29
CA ILE A 49 8.91 -6.69 -1.54
C ILE A 49 10.35 -7.23 -1.47
N GLU A 50 11.01 -7.04 -0.33
CA GLU A 50 12.38 -7.52 -0.10
C GLU A 50 12.44 -9.05 -0.11
N LYS A 51 11.48 -9.74 0.51
CA LYS A 51 11.34 -11.22 0.45
C LYS A 51 11.16 -11.74 -0.97
N MET A 52 10.49 -10.98 -1.83
CA MET A 52 10.32 -11.32 -3.24
C MET A 52 11.56 -11.02 -4.10
N GLY A 53 12.58 -10.36 -3.54
CA GLY A 53 13.75 -9.91 -4.30
C GLY A 53 13.44 -8.79 -5.30
N LEU A 54 12.34 -8.07 -5.09
CA LEU A 54 11.90 -6.97 -5.94
C LEU A 54 12.51 -5.64 -5.47
N LYS A 55 12.63 -4.66 -6.38
CA LYS A 55 13.15 -3.34 -6.04
C LYS A 55 12.09 -2.51 -5.31
N LYS A 56 12.19 -2.45 -3.98
CA LYS A 56 11.29 -1.65 -3.12
C LYS A 56 11.14 -0.20 -3.54
N GLU A 57 12.22 0.44 -3.95
CA GLU A 57 12.20 1.86 -4.36
C GLU A 57 11.27 2.09 -5.56
N ASP A 58 11.27 1.18 -6.54
CA ASP A 58 10.47 1.29 -7.75
C ASP A 58 8.98 1.11 -7.44
N ILE A 59 8.67 0.08 -6.65
CA ILE A 59 7.29 -0.20 -6.23
C ILE A 59 6.75 0.92 -5.34
N LEU A 60 7.51 1.34 -4.32
CA LEU A 60 7.10 2.44 -3.45
C LEU A 60 6.86 3.73 -4.24
N LYS A 61 7.74 4.04 -5.20
CA LYS A 61 7.56 5.20 -6.07
C LYS A 61 6.26 5.11 -6.85
N GLU A 62 6.00 3.97 -7.51
CA GLU A 62 4.78 3.76 -8.29
C GLU A 62 3.51 3.89 -7.43
N LEU A 63 3.51 3.29 -6.23
CA LEU A 63 2.39 3.41 -5.29
C LEU A 63 2.16 4.85 -4.84
N ASN A 64 3.22 5.61 -4.58
CA ASN A 64 3.11 7.02 -4.23
C ASN A 64 2.60 7.87 -5.40
N GLU A 65 2.98 7.56 -6.64
CA GLU A 65 2.46 8.22 -7.83
C GLU A 65 0.95 7.95 -7.99
N ILE A 66 0.53 6.70 -7.79
CA ILE A 66 -0.90 6.33 -7.80
C ILE A 66 -1.64 7.06 -6.68
N ALA A 67 -1.09 7.09 -5.47
CA ALA A 67 -1.69 7.79 -4.34
C ALA A 67 -1.82 9.29 -4.58
N GLN A 68 -0.80 9.93 -5.15
CA GLN A 68 -0.84 11.34 -5.53
C GLN A 68 -1.90 11.61 -6.59
N LYS A 69 -2.00 10.75 -7.63
CA LYS A 69 -3.03 10.86 -8.67
C LYS A 69 -4.46 10.73 -8.11
N ASN A 70 -4.64 9.93 -7.07
CA ASN A 70 -5.92 9.73 -6.40
C ASN A 70 -6.21 10.78 -5.29
N GLY A 71 -5.30 11.73 -5.05
CA GLY A 71 -5.49 12.78 -4.03
C GLY A 71 -5.11 12.37 -2.60
N GLY A 72 -4.41 11.25 -2.42
CA GLY A 72 -3.90 10.77 -1.13
C GLY A 72 -4.79 9.70 -0.47
N PRO A 73 -4.72 9.56 0.88
CA PRO A 73 -5.48 8.53 1.58
C PRO A 73 -6.98 8.79 1.44
N VAL A 74 -7.72 7.78 1.00
CA VAL A 74 -9.18 7.82 1.06
C VAL A 74 -9.56 7.58 2.52
N ARG A 75 -10.23 8.56 3.11
CA ARG A 75 -10.77 8.42 4.45
C ARG A 75 -11.93 7.43 4.33
N SER A 76 -11.66 6.13 4.50
CA SER A 76 -12.73 5.15 4.65
C SER A 76 -13.64 5.69 5.75
N LEU A 77 -14.91 5.92 5.41
CA LEU A 77 -15.87 6.42 6.38
C LEU A 77 -15.77 5.50 7.58
N LYS A 78 -15.34 6.08 8.70
CA LYS A 78 -15.61 5.53 10.01
C LYS A 78 -17.11 5.25 10.00
N LEU A 79 -17.49 3.98 9.88
CA LEU A 79 -18.83 3.56 10.26
C LEU A 79 -18.84 3.76 11.77
N ASP A 80 -19.23 4.96 12.17
CA ASP A 80 -19.62 5.27 13.53
C ASP A 80 -20.85 4.38 13.77
N LEU A 81 -20.60 3.21 14.35
CA LEU A 81 -21.62 2.27 14.86
C LEU A 81 -21.70 2.45 16.37
#